data_AF-A0A0G0ALQ6-F1
#
_entry.id   AF-A0A0G0ALQ6-F1
#
_cell.length_a   1.000
_cell.length_b   1.000
_cell.length_c   1.000
_cell.angle_alpha   90.00
_cell.angle_beta   90.00
_cell.angle_gamma   90.00
#
_symmetry.space_group_name_H-M   'P 1'
#
loop_
_entity.id
_entity.type
_entity.pdbx_description
1 polymer ?
#
loop_
_entity_poly.entity_id
_entity_poly.type
_entity_poly.pdbx_seq_one_letter_code
_entity_poly.pdbx_strand_id
1 'polypeptide(L)'
;MKKSIVVFSLLSFLVLFSSCSARFLDFTILSSKNVTIDVKKDVPRTTGKASSIKGAIDKAIENAGVGYDALIDGVIYYSSYYCVLFSITRYTVEGTPIKSAEINK
;
A
#
# COMPACT_ATOMS: atom_id res chain seq x y z
N MET A 1 -37.95 2.61 26.24
CA MET A 1 -36.70 3.34 26.54
C MET A 1 -35.46 2.45 26.57
N LYS A 2 -35.44 1.34 27.34
CA LYS A 2 -34.27 0.44 27.42
C LYS A 2 -33.86 -0.20 26.07
N LYS A 3 -34.82 -0.62 25.24
CA LYS A 3 -34.55 -1.21 23.91
C LYS A 3 -33.91 -0.20 22.93
N SER A 4 -34.35 1.06 22.91
CA SER A 4 -33.75 2.10 22.07
C SER A 4 -32.33 2.47 22.49
N ILE A 5 -32.03 2.48 23.80
CA ILE A 5 -30.67 2.75 24.31
C ILE A 5 -29.70 1.63 23.89
N VAL A 6 -30.14 0.37 23.94
CA VAL A 6 -29.32 -0.78 23.48
C VAL A 6 -29.06 -0.69 21.98
N VAL A 7 -30.07 -0.32 21.17
CA VAL A 7 -29.90 -0.14 19.72
C VAL A 7 -28.94 1.02 19.40
N PHE A 8 -29.03 2.13 20.11
CA PHE A 8 -28.13 3.28 19.91
C PHE A 8 -26.68 2.97 20.31
N SER A 9 -26.49 2.22 21.41
CA SER A 9 -25.16 1.75 21.85
C SER A 9 -24.54 0.80 20.83
N LEU A 10 -25.34 -0.14 20.29
CA LEU A 10 -24.89 -1.09 19.28
C LEU A 10 -24.53 -0.41 17.94
N LEU A 11 -25.30 0.61 17.55
CA LEU A 11 -25.06 1.37 16.33
C LEU A 11 -23.79 2.25 16.45
N SER A 12 -23.58 2.88 17.61
CA SER A 12 -22.35 3.61 17.90
C SER A 12 -21.14 2.69 17.87
N PHE A 13 -21.26 1.48 18.44
CA PHE A 13 -20.21 0.47 18.37
C PHE A 13 -19.90 0.05 16.94
N LEU A 14 -20.91 -0.09 16.07
CA LEU A 14 -20.72 -0.46 14.66
C LEU A 14 -19.92 0.59 13.86
N VAL A 15 -20.16 1.89 14.11
CA VAL A 15 -19.46 2.98 13.43
C VAL A 15 -17.97 3.01 13.82
N LEU A 16 -17.65 2.62 15.06
CA LEU A 16 -16.28 2.62 15.59
C LEU A 16 -15.39 1.51 15.01
N PHE A 17 -15.92 0.53 14.28
CA PHE A 17 -15.13 -0.50 13.57
C PHE A 17 -15.08 -0.30 12.05
N SER A 18 -15.54 0.84 11.54
CA SER A 18 -15.43 1.11 10.10
C SER A 18 -13.96 1.29 9.70
N SER A 19 -13.44 0.40 8.84
CA SER A 19 -12.11 0.54 8.26
C SER A 19 -12.21 1.39 6.99
N CYS A 20 -11.48 2.50 6.96
CA CYS A 20 -11.41 3.35 5.77
C CYS A 20 -10.00 3.23 5.18
N SER A 21 -9.91 2.75 3.94
CA SER A 21 -8.67 2.72 3.17
C SER A 21 -8.71 3.84 2.15
N ALA A 22 -7.79 4.80 2.28
CA ALA A 22 -7.68 5.91 1.36
C ALA A 22 -6.45 5.73 0.45
N ARG A 23 -6.60 6.14 -0.80
CA ARG A 23 -5.47 6.25 -1.73
C ARG A 23 -4.63 7.44 -1.30
N PHE A 24 -3.36 7.20 -0.94
CA PHE A 24 -2.51 8.24 -0.34
C PHE A 24 -1.60 8.91 -1.36
N LEU A 25 -0.94 8.10 -2.19
CA LEU A 25 -0.01 8.61 -3.20
C LEU A 25 0.02 7.66 -4.41
N ASP A 26 -0.16 8.22 -5.60
CA ASP A 26 0.16 7.55 -6.86
C ASP A 26 1.52 8.05 -7.35
N PHE A 27 2.45 7.15 -7.67
CA PHE A 27 3.74 7.51 -8.24
C PHE A 27 4.03 6.68 -9.50
N THR A 28 4.06 7.33 -10.66
CA THR A 28 4.36 6.66 -11.93
C THR A 28 5.83 6.23 -11.98
N ILE A 29 6.75 7.19 -11.79
CA ILE A 29 8.19 6.96 -11.63
C ILE A 29 8.70 8.10 -10.75
N LEU A 30 9.26 7.80 -9.57
CA LEU A 30 9.88 8.80 -8.71
C LEU A 30 11.38 8.79 -8.98
N SER A 31 11.76 9.31 -10.15
CA SER A 31 13.16 9.46 -10.54
C SER A 31 13.59 10.91 -10.35
N SER A 32 14.65 11.14 -9.58
CA SER A 32 15.30 12.45 -9.47
C SER A 32 16.13 12.80 -10.72
N LYS A 33 16.22 11.87 -11.68
CA LYS A 33 16.88 12.07 -12.98
C LYS A 33 15.86 11.97 -14.11
N ASN A 34 15.94 12.90 -15.05
CA ASN A 34 15.11 12.91 -16.26
C ASN A 34 15.59 11.82 -17.23
N VAL A 35 15.20 10.57 -16.96
CA VAL A 35 15.51 9.42 -17.82
C VAL A 35 14.21 8.76 -18.26
N THR A 36 14.09 8.54 -19.57
CA THR A 36 13.00 7.77 -20.15
C THR A 36 13.31 6.30 -19.94
N ILE A 37 12.57 5.63 -19.07
CA ILE A 37 12.79 4.23 -18.74
C ILE A 37 11.84 3.39 -19.61
N ASP A 38 12.37 2.74 -20.64
CA ASP A 38 11.63 1.74 -21.42
C ASP A 38 11.74 0.39 -20.70
N VAL A 39 10.79 0.10 -19.83
CA VAL A 39 10.75 -1.15 -19.08
C VAL A 39 9.84 -2.14 -19.77
N LYS A 40 10.37 -3.30 -20.11
CA LYS A 40 9.55 -4.47 -20.43
C LYS A 40 8.72 -4.87 -19.22
N LYS A 41 7.42 -4.62 -19.29
CA LYS A 41 6.42 -5.03 -18.29
C LYS A 41 6.12 -6.54 -18.42
N ASP A 42 7.15 -7.37 -18.34
CA ASP A 42 7.03 -8.83 -18.51
C ASP A 42 6.55 -9.54 -17.24
N VAL A 43 6.40 -8.81 -16.13
CA VAL A 43 6.14 -9.39 -14.80
C VAL A 43 4.87 -8.82 -14.19
N PRO A 44 4.10 -9.67 -13.49
CA PRO A 44 2.89 -9.22 -12.82
C PRO A 44 3.21 -8.23 -11.71
N ARG A 45 2.26 -7.32 -11.44
CA ARG A 45 2.38 -6.37 -10.34
C ARG A 45 2.49 -7.10 -9.01
N THR A 46 3.35 -6.61 -8.13
CA THR A 46 3.56 -7.16 -6.79
C THR A 46 3.01 -6.21 -5.74
N THR A 47 2.63 -6.80 -4.61
CA THR A 47 2.03 -6.08 -3.49
C THR A 47 2.82 -6.34 -2.22
N GLY A 48 3.04 -5.29 -1.43
CA GLY A 48 3.68 -5.36 -0.12
C GLY A 48 2.89 -4.60 0.94
N LYS A 49 2.80 -5.16 2.14
CA LYS A 49 2.03 -4.59 3.27
C LYS A 49 2.91 -4.46 4.52
N ALA A 50 3.04 -3.25 5.03
CA ALA A 50 3.79 -3.00 6.27
C ALA A 50 3.29 -1.73 6.99
N SER A 51 3.73 -1.54 8.24
CA SER A 51 3.42 -0.35 9.03
C SER A 51 4.22 0.89 8.60
N SER A 52 5.26 0.71 7.79
CA SER A 52 6.03 1.80 7.17
C SER A 52 6.02 1.66 5.65
N ILE A 53 6.09 2.80 4.96
CA ILE A 53 6.17 2.83 3.49
C ILE A 53 7.39 2.04 3.00
N LYS A 54 8.56 2.27 3.62
CA LYS A 54 9.78 1.53 3.27
C LYS A 54 9.58 0.02 3.39
N GLY A 55 9.03 -0.46 4.50
CA GLY A 55 8.80 -1.89 4.69
C GLY A 55 7.76 -2.47 3.73
N ALA A 56 6.82 -1.66 3.27
CA ALA A 56 5.83 -2.09 2.28
C ALA A 56 6.47 -2.20 0.89
N ILE A 57 7.39 -1.28 0.54
CA ILE A 57 8.20 -1.36 -0.68
C ILE A 57 9.13 -2.58 -0.63
N ASP A 58 9.89 -2.75 0.46
CA ASP A 58 10.82 -3.86 0.63
C ASP A 58 10.10 -5.19 0.44
N LYS A 59 8.94 -5.38 1.10
CA LYS A 59 8.10 -6.57 0.92
C LYS A 59 7.56 -6.75 -0.50
N ALA A 60 7.19 -5.66 -1.17
CA ALA A 60 6.70 -5.73 -2.55
C ALA A 60 7.81 -6.20 -3.51
N ILE A 61 9.06 -5.79 -3.27
CA ILE A 61 10.25 -6.25 -4.02
C ILE A 61 10.60 -7.69 -3.64
N GLU A 62 10.63 -8.05 -2.36
CA GLU A 62 10.88 -9.43 -1.90
C GLU A 62 9.86 -10.41 -2.49
N ASN A 63 8.59 -10.03 -2.53
CA ASN A 63 7.51 -10.82 -3.13
C ASN A 63 7.66 -10.99 -4.65
N ALA A 64 8.43 -10.14 -5.33
CA ALA A 64 8.72 -10.27 -6.76
C ALA A 64 9.72 -11.41 -7.05
N GLY A 65 10.53 -11.79 -6.07
CA GLY A 65 11.55 -12.83 -6.19
C GLY A 65 12.97 -12.29 -6.38
N VAL A 66 13.91 -13.19 -6.62
CA VAL A 66 15.34 -12.87 -6.64
C VAL A 66 15.71 -12.07 -7.89
N GLY A 67 16.38 -10.93 -7.69
CA GLY A 67 16.96 -10.12 -8.76
C GLY A 67 16.19 -8.84 -9.10
N TYR A 68 15.02 -8.62 -8.52
CA TYR A 68 14.33 -7.32 -8.58
C TYR A 68 14.85 -6.40 -7.48
N ASP A 69 14.99 -5.12 -7.80
CA ASP A 69 15.56 -4.12 -6.89
C ASP A 69 14.79 -2.78 -6.91
N ALA A 70 13.82 -2.63 -7.80
CA ALA A 70 12.98 -1.43 -7.89
C ALA A 70 11.55 -1.74 -8.33
N LEU A 71 10.65 -0.77 -8.13
CA LEU A 71 9.25 -0.80 -8.57
C LEU A 71 8.97 0.41 -9.48
N ILE A 72 8.24 0.18 -10.57
CA ILE A 72 7.64 1.24 -11.41
C ILE A 72 6.12 1.20 -11.33
N ASP A 73 5.47 2.28 -11.75
CA ASP A 73 4.00 2.42 -11.75
C ASP A 73 3.40 2.08 -10.38
N GLY A 74 4.02 2.63 -9.34
CA GLY A 74 3.71 2.32 -7.95
C GLY A 74 2.50 3.09 -7.40
N VAL A 75 1.71 2.43 -6.57
CA VAL A 75 0.58 3.03 -5.85
C VAL A 75 0.72 2.73 -4.37
N ILE A 76 0.66 3.76 -3.54
CA ILE A 76 0.65 3.66 -2.07
C ILE A 76 -0.76 3.90 -1.56
N TYR A 77 -1.31 2.89 -0.92
CA TYR A 77 -2.55 2.99 -0.16
C TYR A 77 -2.21 3.17 1.32
N TYR A 78 -2.94 4.07 1.94
CA TYR A 78 -2.93 4.27 3.38
C TYR A 78 -4.23 3.71 3.95
N SER A 79 -4.12 2.72 4.80
CA SER A 79 -5.25 2.18 5.55
C SER A 79 -5.08 2.55 7.02
N SER A 80 -6.05 3.26 7.57
CA SER A 80 -6.11 3.52 9.00
C SER A 80 -7.24 2.69 9.59
N TYR A 81 -6.89 1.86 10.56
CA TYR A 81 -7.85 1.14 11.39
C TYR A 81 -7.97 1.89 12.70
N TYR A 82 -9.14 2.48 12.94
CA TYR A 82 -9.52 2.94 14.27
C TYR A 82 -10.21 1.78 14.98
N CYS A 83 -9.59 1.31 16.06
CA CYS A 83 -10.28 0.56 17.10
C CYS A 83 -10.31 1.45 18.35
N VAL A 84 -11.34 1.33 19.17
CA VAL A 84 -11.61 2.16 20.36
C VAL A 84 -10.39 2.35 21.29
N LEU A 85 -9.41 1.44 21.26
CA LEU A 85 -8.20 1.48 22.07
C LEU A 85 -6.87 1.62 21.28
N PHE A 86 -6.85 1.38 19.97
CA PHE A 86 -5.61 1.36 19.19
C PHE A 86 -5.83 1.85 17.75
N SER A 87 -5.02 2.81 17.30
CA SER A 87 -4.91 3.19 15.90
C SER A 87 -3.81 2.37 15.23
N ILE A 88 -4.15 1.58 14.22
CA ILE A 88 -3.16 0.83 13.44
C ILE A 88 -3.13 1.42 12.02
N THR A 89 -1.99 2.01 11.67
CA THR A 89 -1.70 2.46 10.31
C THR A 89 -1.03 1.34 9.53
N ARG A 90 -1.53 1.09 8.32
CA ARG A 90 -0.94 0.14 7.37
C ARG A 90 -0.75 0.82 6.03
N TYR A 91 0.41 0.61 5.44
CA TYR A 91 0.72 1.00 4.08
C TYR A 91 0.70 -0.24 3.20
N THR A 92 -0.01 -0.14 2.08
CA THR A 92 0.03 -1.14 1.02
C THR A 92 0.66 -0.50 -0.20
N VAL A 93 1.70 -1.12 -0.74
CA VAL A 93 2.38 -0.66 -1.94
C VAL A 93 2.15 -1.69 -3.03
N GLU A 94 1.73 -1.21 -4.20
CA GLU A 94 1.57 -2.03 -5.40
C GLU A 94 2.39 -1.43 -6.53
N GLY A 95 3.19 -2.23 -7.24
CA GLY A 95 3.99 -1.75 -8.35
C GLY A 95 4.43 -2.87 -9.26
N THR A 96 4.96 -2.54 -10.43
CA THR A 96 5.59 -3.52 -11.33
C THR A 96 7.07 -3.62 -10.95
N PRO A 97 7.56 -4.79 -10.54
CA PRO A 97 8.95 -4.94 -10.18
C PRO A 97 9.85 -4.92 -11.41
N ILE A 98 11.03 -4.33 -11.25
CA ILE A 98 12.01 -4.16 -12.32
C ILE A 98 13.41 -4.50 -11.81
N LYS A 99 14.28 -4.84 -12.75
CA LYS A 99 15.71 -4.99 -12.48
C LYS A 99 16.42 -3.77 -13.01
N SER A 100 16.96 -2.94 -12.13
CA SER A 100 17.65 -1.70 -12.48
C SER A 100 18.83 -1.95 -13.43
N ALA A 101 19.47 -3.10 -13.32
CA ALA A 101 20.59 -3.52 -14.16
C ALA A 101 20.22 -3.74 -15.65
N GLU A 102 18.95 -3.99 -15.97
CA GLU A 102 18.49 -4.30 -17.33
C GLU A 102 17.98 -3.06 -18.09
N ILE A 103 17.91 -1.89 -17.44
CA ILE A 103 17.25 -0.68 -17.96
C ILE A 103 18.11 0.14 -18.96
N ASN A 104 19.42 -0.12 -19.05
CA ASN A 104 20.34 0.64 -19.93
C ASN A 104 21.23 -0.24 -20.81
N LYS A 105 20.81 -1.47 -21.12
CA LYS A 105 21.45 -2.33 -22.13
C LYS A 105 20.67 -2.30 -23.42
#